data_AF-A0A978VJP2-F1
#
_entry.id   AF-A0A978VJP2-F1
#
_cell.length_a   1.000
_cell.length_b   1.000
_cell.length_c   1.000
_cell.angle_alpha   90.00
_cell.angle_beta   90.00
_cell.angle_gamma   90.00
#
_symmetry.space_group_name_H-M   'P 1'
#
loop_
_entity.id
_entity.type
_entity.pdbx_description
1 polymer ?
#
loop_
_entity_poly.entity_id
_entity_poly.type
_entity_poly.pdbx_seq_one_letter_code
_entity_poly.pdbx_strand_id
1 'polypeptide(L)'
;MEDFREERILLEPVSPTGEFLNNSVLSVSILAVLEIEIPITIDISQATSLVCGVLLPINPRFSSIMVEDSNGNKKWQNVEVKFEDHLNFPNFPFGLSPESYDKYLDEYLSKMATEKFPQNKPLWEIHIVKYPTSKAAGNIIFKFHHALGDGYSLMGALLSSLQRAENPSLPLTFPTCQSSKLKRNRSIIHRLPQIFSSILYTIPDFGWSLIKSNFLKDDQSPIRMFMDYASVNEMMKPDSKMPWGNRFAFLHIPIPKFRNDQFSNPLDIVRYAQKVIGRKRKSLSVYLNGRLLEMVKKFKGYEAAAELMYNTVTNASMVISNMIGPVEQMALASHPVKGLYFSLGGTPEDLNISIVSYMGKLSVTFGTKEGHIDLQKFKSCIEQAFDTIFKAAQNS
;
A
#
# COMPACT_ATOMS: atom_id res chain seq x y z
N MET A 1 18.39 17.57 -47.94
CA MET A 1 19.00 17.57 -46.59
C MET A 1 17.87 17.96 -45.66
N GLU A 2 16.99 17.00 -45.38
CA GLU A 2 15.80 17.18 -44.54
C GLU A 2 16.19 16.82 -43.10
N ASP A 3 16.06 17.82 -42.23
CA ASP A 3 16.27 17.76 -40.79
C ASP A 3 15.13 16.93 -40.16
N PHE A 4 15.34 15.62 -40.04
CA PHE A 4 14.51 14.76 -39.20
C PHE A 4 14.75 15.14 -37.74
N ARG A 5 13.96 16.08 -37.23
CA ARG A 5 13.79 16.27 -35.79
C ARG A 5 13.04 15.06 -35.25
N GLU A 6 13.79 14.09 -34.74
CA GLU A 6 13.26 13.18 -33.73
C GLU A 6 12.78 14.03 -32.54
N GLU A 7 11.47 14.23 -32.43
CA GLU A 7 10.87 14.55 -31.15
C GLU A 7 11.26 13.43 -30.19
N ARG A 8 12.29 13.67 -29.36
CA ARG A 8 12.56 12.81 -28.20
C ARG A 8 11.34 12.88 -27.31
N ILE A 9 10.45 11.89 -27.45
CA ILE A 9 9.43 11.60 -26.47
C ILE A 9 10.19 11.43 -25.15
N LEU A 10 10.04 12.39 -24.22
CA LEU A 10 10.66 12.36 -22.90
C LEU A 10 9.98 11.27 -22.09
N LEU A 11 10.42 10.03 -22.27
CA LEU A 11 9.95 8.88 -21.50
C LEU A 11 10.46 8.98 -20.06
N GLU A 12 9.55 9.00 -19.09
CA GLU A 12 9.92 9.00 -17.68
C GLU A 12 10.50 7.63 -17.29
N PRO A 13 11.64 7.58 -16.58
CA PRO A 13 12.16 6.31 -16.10
C PRO A 13 11.21 5.68 -15.07
N VAL A 14 11.11 4.36 -15.07
CA VAL A 14 10.38 3.65 -14.03
C VAL A 14 11.09 3.86 -12.69
N SER A 15 10.31 4.01 -11.62
CA SER A 15 10.93 4.16 -10.30
C SER A 15 11.72 2.89 -9.98
N PRO A 16 12.84 2.99 -9.25
CA PRO A 16 13.63 1.81 -8.92
C PRO A 16 12.80 0.72 -8.22
N THR A 17 11.85 1.18 -7.42
CA THR A 17 10.91 0.34 -6.71
C THR A 17 9.88 -0.31 -7.62
N GLY A 18 9.41 0.43 -8.64
CA GLY A 18 8.50 -0.10 -9.64
C GLY A 18 9.14 -1.14 -10.55
N GLU A 19 10.42 -0.99 -10.89
CA GLU A 19 11.15 -1.98 -11.70
C GLU A 19 11.29 -3.32 -10.97
N PHE A 20 11.63 -3.31 -9.67
CA PHE A 20 11.80 -4.55 -8.90
C PHE A 20 10.46 -5.21 -8.54
N LEU A 21 9.40 -4.43 -8.33
CA LEU A 21 8.06 -4.94 -8.02
C LEU A 21 7.34 -5.47 -9.26
N ASN A 22 7.89 -5.25 -10.45
CA ASN A 22 7.37 -5.74 -11.72
C ASN A 22 8.41 -6.60 -12.44
N ASN A 23 8.70 -7.78 -11.87
CA ASN A 23 9.57 -8.75 -12.52
C ASN A 23 9.01 -10.18 -12.38
N SER A 24 9.66 -11.14 -13.07
CA SER A 24 9.29 -12.56 -13.05
C SER A 24 9.20 -13.14 -11.64
N VAL A 25 10.07 -12.68 -10.73
CA VAL A 25 10.22 -13.11 -9.33
C VAL A 25 9.16 -12.51 -8.40
N LEU A 26 8.80 -11.23 -8.56
CA LEU A 26 7.91 -10.51 -7.67
C LEU A 26 7.01 -9.58 -8.50
N SER A 27 5.70 -9.78 -8.39
CA SER A 27 4.67 -8.94 -9.01
C SER A 27 3.58 -8.71 -7.97
N VAL A 28 3.55 -7.51 -7.39
CA VAL A 28 2.64 -7.19 -6.28
C VAL A 28 1.49 -6.36 -6.80
N SER A 29 0.26 -6.77 -6.48
CA SER A 29 -0.95 -6.00 -6.74
C SER A 29 -1.62 -5.57 -5.45
N ILE A 30 -2.25 -4.40 -5.46
CA ILE A 30 -3.16 -3.95 -4.42
C ILE A 30 -4.58 -4.10 -4.95
N LEU A 31 -5.41 -4.84 -4.22
CA LEU A 31 -6.84 -4.97 -4.46
C LEU A 31 -7.56 -4.07 -3.46
N ALA A 32 -8.17 -2.98 -3.92
CA ALA A 32 -9.03 -2.13 -3.09
C ALA A 32 -10.48 -2.38 -3.46
N VAL A 33 -11.34 -2.63 -2.47
CA VAL A 33 -12.74 -3.00 -2.68
C VAL A 33 -13.66 -1.98 -2.00
N LEU A 34 -14.59 -1.45 -2.78
CA LEU A 34 -15.69 -0.62 -2.33
C LEU A 34 -16.96 -1.46 -2.23
N GLU A 35 -17.54 -1.54 -1.02
CA GLU A 35 -18.85 -2.14 -0.78
C GLU A 35 -19.93 -1.07 -1.02
N ILE A 36 -20.75 -1.26 -2.04
CA ILE A 36 -21.77 -0.30 -2.45
C ILE A 36 -23.08 -0.57 -1.70
N GLU A 37 -23.73 0.50 -1.25
CA GLU A 37 -24.95 0.44 -0.46
C GLU A 37 -26.20 0.09 -1.30
N ILE A 38 -26.26 0.61 -2.52
CA ILE A 38 -27.39 0.45 -3.45
C ILE A 38 -26.98 -0.40 -4.68
N PRO A 39 -27.93 -1.04 -5.39
CA PRO A 39 -27.62 -1.78 -6.60
C PRO A 39 -26.86 -0.92 -7.62
N ILE A 40 -25.77 -1.47 -8.17
CA ILE A 40 -24.92 -0.73 -9.10
C ILE A 40 -25.62 -0.61 -10.45
N THR A 41 -25.80 0.64 -10.92
CA THR A 41 -26.38 0.96 -12.23
C THR A 41 -25.35 1.48 -13.23
N ILE A 42 -24.07 1.51 -12.84
CA ILE A 42 -22.94 1.98 -13.66
C ILE A 42 -22.74 1.01 -14.83
N ASP A 43 -22.89 1.52 -16.05
CA ASP A 43 -22.52 0.82 -17.29
C ASP A 43 -21.08 1.14 -17.74
N ILE A 44 -20.63 0.51 -18.82
CA ILE A 44 -19.28 0.71 -19.37
C ILE A 44 -19.02 2.16 -19.82
N SER A 45 -20.02 2.87 -20.32
CA SER A 45 -19.88 4.26 -20.78
C SER A 45 -19.70 5.20 -19.59
N GLN A 46 -20.50 5.04 -18.55
CA GLN A 46 -20.40 5.79 -17.30
C GLN A 46 -19.05 5.51 -16.60
N ALA A 47 -18.67 4.22 -16.50
CA ALA A 47 -17.39 3.83 -15.93
C ALA A 47 -16.21 4.44 -16.71
N THR A 48 -16.27 4.41 -18.05
CA THR A 48 -15.26 5.02 -18.92
C THR A 48 -15.17 6.53 -18.68
N SER A 49 -16.30 7.23 -18.61
CA SER A 49 -16.33 8.67 -18.35
C SER A 49 -15.69 9.04 -17.01
N LEU A 50 -15.97 8.27 -15.95
CA LEU A 50 -15.39 8.48 -14.62
C LEU A 50 -13.87 8.26 -14.63
N VAL A 51 -13.40 7.20 -15.29
CA VAL A 51 -11.96 6.91 -15.38
C VAL A 51 -11.24 8.00 -16.18
N CYS A 52 -11.78 8.40 -17.33
CA CYS A 52 -11.24 9.48 -18.16
C CYS A 52 -11.20 10.82 -17.44
N GLY A 53 -12.28 11.18 -16.75
CA GLY A 53 -12.42 12.49 -16.11
C GLY A 53 -11.67 12.62 -14.80
N VAL A 54 -11.40 11.50 -14.10
CA VAL A 54 -10.91 11.55 -12.73
C VAL A 54 -9.68 10.68 -12.49
N LEU A 55 -9.66 9.41 -12.92
CA LEU A 55 -8.54 8.52 -12.60
C LEU A 55 -7.30 8.77 -13.47
N LEU A 56 -7.45 8.82 -14.80
CA LEU A 56 -6.31 9.01 -15.72
C LEU A 56 -5.59 10.36 -15.51
N PRO A 57 -6.28 11.48 -15.27
CA PRO A 57 -5.62 12.78 -15.07
C PRO A 57 -4.78 12.88 -13.80
N ILE A 58 -4.97 12.00 -12.81
CA ILE A 58 -4.20 12.01 -11.54
C ILE A 58 -2.71 11.85 -11.79
N ASN A 59 -2.34 10.92 -12.67
CA ASN A 59 -0.94 10.64 -12.95
C ASN A 59 -0.76 10.03 -14.35
N PRO A 60 0.21 10.50 -15.15
CA PRO A 60 0.48 9.97 -16.49
C PRO A 60 0.71 8.45 -16.55
N ARG A 61 1.15 7.84 -15.44
CA ARG A 61 1.36 6.38 -15.35
C ARG A 61 0.09 5.57 -15.53
N PHE A 62 -1.08 6.12 -15.25
CA PHE A 62 -2.36 5.43 -15.52
C PHE A 62 -2.66 5.32 -17.02
N SER A 63 -2.01 6.12 -17.85
CA SER A 63 -2.09 6.04 -19.31
C SER A 63 -0.74 5.61 -19.92
N SER A 64 0.05 4.83 -19.19
CA SER A 64 1.38 4.40 -19.64
C SER A 64 1.62 2.91 -19.43
N ILE A 65 2.45 2.33 -20.29
CA ILE A 65 3.01 0.98 -20.17
C ILE A 65 4.50 1.04 -19.85
N MET A 66 5.05 -0.05 -19.30
CA MET A 66 6.48 -0.18 -19.12
C MET A 66 7.11 -0.77 -20.39
N VAL A 67 8.09 -0.05 -20.95
CA VAL A 67 8.90 -0.49 -22.09
C VAL A 67 10.37 -0.50 -21.72
N GLU A 68 11.12 -1.43 -22.28
CA GLU A 68 12.56 -1.56 -22.07
C GLU A 68 13.32 -0.85 -23.19
N ASP A 69 14.30 -0.02 -22.84
CA ASP A 69 15.17 0.61 -23.84
C ASP A 69 16.30 -0.32 -24.29
N SER A 70 17.06 0.09 -25.32
CA SER A 70 18.18 -0.69 -25.86
C SER A 70 19.28 -1.02 -24.83
N ASN A 71 19.30 -0.34 -23.69
CA ASN A 71 20.26 -0.52 -22.61
C ASN A 71 19.68 -1.33 -21.44
N GLY A 72 18.47 -1.88 -21.57
CA GLY A 72 17.81 -2.69 -20.56
C GLY A 72 17.10 -1.89 -19.45
N ASN A 73 16.97 -0.57 -19.59
CA ASN A 73 16.28 0.26 -18.58
C ASN A 73 14.79 0.35 -18.89
N LYS A 74 13.95 0.18 -17.87
CA LYS A 74 12.49 0.31 -18.02
C LYS A 74 12.07 1.78 -17.95
N LYS A 75 11.20 2.19 -18.87
CA LYS A 75 10.61 3.54 -18.94
C LYS A 75 9.10 3.45 -19.11
N TRP A 76 8.40 4.48 -18.66
CA TRP A 76 6.98 4.67 -18.91
C TRP A 76 6.76 5.29 -20.27
N GLN A 77 6.01 4.60 -21.12
CA GLN A 77 5.57 5.08 -22.42
C GLN A 77 4.07 5.30 -22.40
N ASN A 78 3.64 6.50 -22.76
CA ASN A 78 2.23 6.84 -22.86
C ASN A 78 1.56 6.05 -23.99
N VAL A 79 0.34 5.58 -23.73
CA VAL A 79 -0.48 4.84 -24.69
C VAL A 79 -1.93 5.28 -24.59
N GLU A 80 -2.67 5.10 -25.67
CA GLU A 80 -4.12 5.20 -25.64
C GLU A 80 -4.70 4.03 -24.83
N VAL A 81 -5.56 4.34 -23.87
CA VAL A 81 -6.18 3.35 -22.98
C VAL A 81 -7.38 2.73 -23.67
N LYS A 82 -7.37 1.41 -23.86
CA LYS A 82 -8.52 0.64 -24.33
C LYS A 82 -9.38 0.18 -23.16
N PHE A 83 -10.44 0.91 -22.83
CA PHE A 83 -11.24 0.67 -21.62
C PHE A 83 -11.85 -0.74 -21.53
N GLU A 84 -12.15 -1.37 -22.65
CA GLU A 84 -12.62 -2.76 -22.75
C GLU A 84 -11.65 -3.78 -22.14
N ASP A 85 -10.33 -3.49 -22.12
CA ASP A 85 -9.30 -4.35 -21.54
C ASP A 85 -9.12 -4.14 -20.03
N HIS A 86 -9.69 -3.06 -19.47
CA HIS A 86 -9.50 -2.64 -18.08
C HIS A 86 -10.79 -2.66 -17.25
N LEU A 87 -11.94 -2.45 -17.87
CA LEU A 87 -13.25 -2.42 -17.23
C LEU A 87 -13.92 -3.79 -17.38
N ASN A 88 -14.02 -4.49 -16.26
CA ASN A 88 -14.55 -5.84 -16.21
C ASN A 88 -15.91 -5.86 -15.50
N PHE A 89 -16.86 -6.57 -16.07
CA PHE A 89 -18.19 -6.79 -15.49
C PHE A 89 -18.40 -8.31 -15.33
N PRO A 90 -17.96 -8.89 -14.19
CA PRO A 90 -18.04 -10.33 -13.98
C PRO A 90 -19.48 -10.82 -14.09
N ASN A 91 -19.67 -12.00 -14.68
CA ASN A 91 -20.99 -12.61 -14.84
C ASN A 91 -21.14 -13.81 -13.90
N PHE A 92 -21.81 -13.63 -12.77
CA PHE A 92 -22.15 -14.71 -11.84
C PHE A 92 -23.53 -15.30 -12.16
N PRO A 93 -23.83 -16.54 -11.72
CA PRO A 93 -25.15 -17.12 -11.91
C PRO A 93 -26.24 -16.29 -11.20
N PHE A 94 -27.36 -16.03 -11.89
CA PHE A 94 -28.46 -15.25 -11.34
C PHE A 94 -29.30 -16.02 -10.32
N GLY A 95 -29.99 -15.29 -9.43
CA GLY A 95 -30.97 -15.86 -8.51
C GLY A 95 -30.41 -16.60 -7.29
N LEU A 96 -29.11 -16.47 -7.03
CA LEU A 96 -28.48 -17.06 -5.84
C LEU A 96 -28.73 -16.23 -4.58
N SER A 97 -28.52 -16.84 -3.41
CA SER A 97 -28.56 -16.13 -2.13
C SER A 97 -27.34 -15.20 -1.95
N PRO A 98 -27.45 -14.13 -1.14
CA PRO A 98 -26.31 -13.27 -0.84
C PRO A 98 -25.07 -14.01 -0.30
N GLU A 99 -25.27 -15.04 0.53
CA GLU A 99 -24.18 -15.87 1.08
C GLU A 99 -23.50 -16.74 0.01
N SER A 100 -24.24 -17.10 -1.03
CA SER A 100 -23.66 -17.78 -2.18
C SER A 100 -22.80 -16.81 -2.98
N TYR A 101 -23.27 -15.58 -3.19
CA TYR A 101 -22.49 -14.54 -3.86
C TYR A 101 -21.25 -14.11 -3.07
N ASP A 102 -21.26 -14.19 -1.72
CA ASP A 102 -20.04 -14.01 -0.91
C ASP A 102 -18.94 -14.97 -1.36
N LYS A 103 -19.27 -16.26 -1.56
CA LYS A 103 -18.30 -17.27 -2.02
C LYS A 103 -17.78 -16.97 -3.42
N TYR A 104 -18.66 -16.60 -4.35
CA TYR A 104 -18.25 -16.22 -5.70
C TYR A 104 -17.33 -14.99 -5.68
N LEU A 105 -17.61 -14.00 -4.82
CA LEU A 105 -16.75 -12.83 -4.67
C LEU A 105 -15.38 -13.22 -4.09
N ASP A 106 -15.34 -14.06 -3.06
CA ASP A 106 -14.09 -14.52 -2.42
C ASP A 106 -13.21 -15.32 -3.40
N GLU A 107 -13.81 -16.24 -4.17
CA GLU A 107 -13.14 -16.98 -5.24
C GLU A 107 -12.61 -16.03 -6.32
N TYR A 108 -13.41 -15.02 -6.70
CA TYR A 108 -13.03 -14.03 -7.69
C TYR A 108 -11.85 -13.17 -7.22
N LEU A 109 -11.88 -12.68 -5.98
CA LEU A 109 -10.79 -11.92 -5.37
C LEU A 109 -9.52 -12.74 -5.24
N SER A 110 -9.65 -14.02 -4.87
CA SER A 110 -8.52 -14.96 -4.74
C SER A 110 -7.86 -15.21 -6.09
N LYS A 111 -8.65 -15.44 -7.14
CA LYS A 111 -8.15 -15.52 -8.52
C LYS A 111 -7.42 -14.24 -8.91
N MET A 112 -8.04 -13.08 -8.73
CA MET A 112 -7.42 -11.78 -9.04
C MET A 112 -6.10 -11.55 -8.30
N ALA A 113 -5.99 -11.98 -7.05
CA ALA A 113 -4.79 -11.82 -6.23
C ALA A 113 -3.61 -12.69 -6.70
N THR A 114 -3.87 -13.75 -7.47
CA THR A 114 -2.83 -14.65 -8.00
C THR A 114 -2.43 -14.35 -9.45
N GLU A 115 -3.31 -13.70 -10.21
CA GLU A 115 -3.07 -13.37 -11.62
C GLU A 115 -2.10 -12.18 -11.80
N LYS A 116 -1.04 -12.41 -12.58
CA LYS A 116 -0.10 -11.36 -12.99
C LYS A 116 -0.75 -10.42 -14.00
N PHE A 117 -0.37 -9.14 -13.93
CA PHE A 117 -0.81 -8.15 -14.91
C PHE A 117 -0.19 -8.41 -16.30
N PRO A 118 -0.98 -8.31 -17.38
CA PRO A 118 -0.45 -8.20 -18.73
C PRO A 118 0.44 -6.95 -18.86
N GLN A 119 1.63 -7.11 -19.44
CA GLN A 119 2.63 -6.05 -19.52
C GLN A 119 2.42 -5.09 -20.71
N ASN A 120 1.50 -5.44 -21.61
CA ASN A 120 1.18 -4.70 -22.83
C ASN A 120 0.06 -3.66 -22.66
N LYS A 121 -0.45 -3.48 -21.43
CA LYS A 121 -1.51 -2.50 -21.11
C LYS A 121 -1.19 -1.80 -19.79
N PRO A 122 -1.76 -0.60 -19.54
CA PRO A 122 -1.61 0.09 -18.25
C PRO A 122 -1.94 -0.82 -17.06
N LEU A 123 -1.17 -0.71 -15.98
CA LEU A 123 -1.17 -1.72 -14.92
C LEU A 123 -2.25 -1.53 -13.85
N TRP A 124 -3.49 -1.34 -14.31
CA TRP A 124 -4.66 -1.22 -13.45
C TRP A 124 -5.88 -1.86 -14.11
N GLU A 125 -6.82 -2.34 -13.31
CA GLU A 125 -8.11 -2.87 -13.76
C GLU A 125 -9.20 -2.49 -12.75
N ILE A 126 -10.43 -2.31 -13.24
CA ILE A 126 -11.60 -2.04 -12.42
C ILE A 126 -12.63 -3.12 -12.73
N HIS A 127 -13.15 -3.75 -11.67
CA HIS A 127 -14.11 -4.84 -11.77
C HIS A 127 -15.39 -4.46 -11.04
N ILE A 128 -16.51 -4.44 -11.76
CA ILE A 128 -17.81 -4.01 -11.25
C ILE A 128 -18.70 -5.24 -11.06
N VAL A 129 -18.81 -5.69 -9.81
CA VAL A 129 -19.60 -6.86 -9.41
C VAL A 129 -20.97 -6.39 -8.94
N LYS A 130 -21.97 -6.47 -9.83
CA LYS A 130 -23.35 -6.01 -9.58
C LYS A 130 -24.22 -6.95 -8.72
N TYR A 131 -23.67 -8.07 -8.26
CA TYR A 131 -24.41 -9.07 -7.49
C TYR A 131 -24.37 -8.75 -6.00
N PRO A 132 -25.53 -8.81 -5.30
CA PRO A 132 -25.58 -8.48 -3.89
C PRO A 132 -24.93 -9.57 -3.04
N THR A 133 -24.06 -9.16 -2.13
CA THR A 133 -23.42 -10.00 -1.11
C THR A 133 -24.14 -9.84 0.22
N SER A 134 -23.78 -10.64 1.24
CA SER A 134 -24.34 -10.45 2.60
C SER A 134 -24.02 -9.07 3.17
N LYS A 135 -22.93 -8.45 2.68
CA LYS A 135 -22.44 -7.15 3.14
C LYS A 135 -22.84 -5.99 2.24
N ALA A 136 -23.05 -6.16 0.93
CA ALA A 136 -23.18 -5.06 -0.02
C ALA A 136 -24.21 -5.33 -1.12
N ALA A 137 -24.80 -4.29 -1.72
CA ALA A 137 -25.68 -4.45 -2.88
C ALA A 137 -24.88 -4.67 -4.18
N GLY A 138 -23.59 -4.40 -4.15
CA GLY A 138 -22.60 -4.70 -5.18
C GLY A 138 -21.21 -4.30 -4.70
N ASN A 139 -20.18 -4.73 -5.42
CA ASN A 139 -18.79 -4.46 -5.07
C ASN A 139 -18.04 -3.89 -6.27
N ILE A 140 -17.23 -2.86 -6.06
CA ILE A 140 -16.32 -2.31 -7.08
C ILE A 140 -14.90 -2.55 -6.62
N ILE A 141 -14.13 -3.29 -7.42
CA ILE A 141 -12.78 -3.72 -7.10
C ILE A 141 -11.82 -2.97 -8.01
N PHE A 142 -10.86 -2.28 -7.41
CA PHE A 142 -9.75 -1.65 -8.11
C PHE A 142 -8.50 -2.50 -7.89
N LYS A 143 -7.97 -3.07 -8.96
CA LYS A 143 -6.70 -3.79 -8.95
C LYS A 143 -5.63 -2.85 -9.51
N PHE A 144 -4.62 -2.53 -8.70
CA PHE A 144 -3.49 -1.71 -9.11
C PHE A 144 -2.19 -2.50 -8.98
N HIS A 145 -1.32 -2.46 -9.98
CA HIS A 145 0.03 -2.96 -9.81
C HIS A 145 0.85 -1.99 -8.95
N HIS A 146 1.60 -2.52 -7.98
CA HIS A 146 2.35 -1.74 -7.01
C HIS A 146 3.52 -0.95 -7.65
N ALA A 147 3.84 -1.19 -8.93
CA ALA A 147 4.80 -0.37 -9.68
C ALA A 147 4.30 1.04 -10.02
N LEU A 148 2.98 1.27 -10.02
CA LEU A 148 2.38 2.57 -10.28
C LEU A 148 2.64 3.56 -9.13
N GLY A 149 2.57 3.07 -7.88
CA GLY A 149 2.79 3.85 -6.66
C GLY A 149 2.74 2.96 -5.40
N ASP A 150 3.11 3.51 -4.24
CA ASP A 150 2.88 2.82 -2.98
C ASP A 150 1.39 2.80 -2.58
N GLY A 151 1.04 2.03 -1.54
CA GLY A 151 -0.34 1.93 -1.05
C GLY A 151 -0.99 3.28 -0.78
N TYR A 152 -0.26 4.25 -0.21
CA TYR A 152 -0.77 5.60 0.03
C TYR A 152 -1.02 6.38 -1.26
N SER A 153 -0.14 6.27 -2.26
CA SER A 153 -0.31 6.93 -3.55
C SER A 153 -1.53 6.35 -4.29
N LEU A 154 -1.64 5.03 -4.33
CA LEU A 154 -2.72 4.34 -5.06
C LEU A 154 -4.08 4.47 -4.38
N MET A 155 -4.14 4.32 -3.05
CA MET A 155 -5.36 4.63 -2.31
C MET A 155 -5.66 6.13 -2.37
N GLY A 156 -4.67 7.02 -2.36
CA GLY A 156 -4.87 8.45 -2.58
C GLY A 156 -5.53 8.73 -3.94
N ALA A 157 -5.10 8.05 -5.00
CA ALA A 157 -5.74 8.16 -6.31
C ALA A 157 -7.19 7.66 -6.29
N LEU A 158 -7.44 6.48 -5.72
CA LEU A 158 -8.80 5.95 -5.53
C LEU A 158 -9.68 6.94 -4.76
N LEU A 159 -9.22 7.41 -3.60
CA LEU A 159 -9.98 8.32 -2.74
C LEU A 159 -10.21 9.68 -3.41
N SER A 160 -9.28 10.15 -4.25
CA SER A 160 -9.49 11.37 -5.04
C SER A 160 -10.55 11.22 -6.14
N SER A 161 -10.87 9.98 -6.53
CA SER A 161 -11.98 9.68 -7.44
C SER A 161 -13.35 9.61 -6.77
N LEU A 162 -13.39 9.68 -5.43
CA LEU A 162 -14.59 9.59 -4.63
C LEU A 162 -15.00 10.96 -4.10
N GLN A 163 -16.30 11.14 -3.93
CA GLN A 163 -16.91 12.35 -3.39
C GLN A 163 -17.56 12.05 -2.05
N ARG A 164 -17.77 13.05 -1.20
CA ARG A 164 -18.62 12.86 -0.02
C ARG A 164 -20.06 12.62 -0.45
N ALA A 165 -20.70 11.60 0.13
CA ALA A 165 -22.07 11.23 -0.18
C ALA A 165 -23.07 12.35 0.19
N GLU A 166 -22.87 13.00 1.34
CA GLU A 166 -23.75 14.08 1.82
C GLU A 166 -23.57 15.40 1.05
N ASN A 167 -22.32 15.74 0.71
CA ASN A 167 -22.01 16.98 0.02
C ASN A 167 -20.77 16.83 -0.88
N PRO A 168 -20.97 16.54 -2.18
CA PRO A 168 -19.89 16.34 -3.14
C PRO A 168 -18.89 17.48 -3.31
N SER A 169 -19.27 18.71 -2.92
CA SER A 169 -18.39 19.89 -3.04
C SER A 169 -17.32 19.97 -1.97
N LEU A 170 -17.44 19.19 -0.89
CA LEU A 170 -16.51 19.19 0.22
C LEU A 170 -15.44 18.10 0.06
N PRO A 171 -14.19 18.37 0.44
CA PRO A 171 -13.14 17.35 0.43
C PRO A 171 -13.38 16.29 1.51
N LEU A 172 -12.82 15.10 1.29
CA LEU A 172 -12.74 14.04 2.30
C LEU A 172 -11.84 14.48 3.46
N THR A 173 -12.20 14.11 4.69
CA THR A 173 -11.36 14.36 5.86
C THR A 173 -10.92 13.07 6.53
N PHE A 174 -9.79 13.15 7.22
CA PHE A 174 -9.14 12.00 7.85
C PHE A 174 -8.88 12.29 9.33
N PRO A 175 -8.89 11.27 10.19
CA PRO A 175 -8.52 11.41 11.60
C PRO A 175 -7.13 12.05 11.75
N THR A 176 -7.04 13.13 12.53
CA THR A 176 -5.75 13.71 12.95
C THR A 176 -5.41 13.19 14.34
N CYS A 177 -4.39 12.33 14.47
CA CYS A 177 -3.88 12.01 15.80
C CYS A 177 -2.97 13.17 16.25
N GLN A 178 -3.46 14.02 17.16
CA GLN A 178 -2.59 14.95 17.88
C GLN A 178 -1.59 14.13 18.69
N SER A 179 -0.31 14.13 18.30
CA SER A 179 0.72 13.61 19.19
C SER A 179 0.71 14.48 20.45
N SER A 180 0.37 13.92 21.60
CA SER A 180 0.63 14.59 22.87
C SER A 180 2.10 14.98 22.86
N LYS A 181 2.41 16.28 22.84
CA LYS A 181 3.79 16.77 22.91
C LYS A 181 4.40 16.25 24.19
N LEU A 182 5.09 15.11 24.14
CA LEU A 182 5.93 14.65 25.23
C LEU A 182 7.02 15.72 25.35
N LYS A 183 6.92 16.55 26.41
CA LYS A 183 7.95 17.51 26.80
C LYS A 183 9.26 16.74 26.95
N ARG A 184 10.10 16.78 25.90
CA ARG A 184 11.42 16.15 25.91
C ARG A 184 12.33 17.01 26.78
N ASN A 185 12.53 16.59 28.03
CA ASN A 185 13.59 17.15 28.87
C ASN A 185 14.93 16.96 28.15
N ARG A 186 15.57 18.06 27.81
CA ARG A 186 16.94 18.09 27.29
C ARG A 186 17.91 17.87 28.46
N SER A 187 18.25 16.63 28.76
CA SER A 187 19.51 16.33 29.44
C SER A 187 19.95 14.90 29.13
N ILE A 188 21.27 14.66 29.24
CA ILE A 188 22.04 13.47 28.87
C ILE A 188 22.60 13.52 27.43
N ILE A 189 23.48 14.50 27.23
CA ILE A 189 24.67 14.36 26.37
C ILE A 189 25.79 13.79 27.27
N HIS A 190 26.69 13.01 26.67
CA HIS A 190 27.84 12.29 27.24
C HIS A 190 27.62 10.80 27.59
N ARG A 191 27.69 9.97 26.54
CA ARG A 191 28.49 8.74 26.54
C ARG A 191 28.62 8.22 25.10
N LEU A 192 29.76 8.49 24.45
CA LEU A 192 30.21 7.78 23.25
C LEU A 192 31.31 6.81 23.69
N PRO A 193 31.20 5.49 23.46
CA PRO A 193 32.36 4.60 23.46
C PRO A 193 33.14 4.81 22.15
N GLN A 194 34.45 4.99 22.28
CA GLN A 194 35.41 5.12 21.20
C GLN A 194 35.50 3.81 20.39
N ILE A 195 34.79 3.71 19.27
CA ILE A 195 35.13 2.72 18.22
C ILE A 195 34.82 3.36 16.87
N PHE A 196 35.77 4.07 16.27
CA PHE A 196 35.94 4.22 14.81
C PHE A 196 37.29 4.90 14.54
N SER A 197 38.37 4.11 14.45
CA SER A 197 39.67 4.61 13.97
C SER A 197 40.31 3.71 12.90
N SER A 198 39.52 2.94 12.14
CA SER A 198 40.11 2.04 11.13
C SER A 198 39.36 1.95 9.79
N ILE A 199 38.52 2.93 9.43
CA ILE A 199 37.92 3.00 8.07
C ILE A 199 37.99 4.44 7.54
N LEU A 200 39.19 4.99 7.37
CA LEU A 200 39.34 6.33 6.77
C LEU A 200 40.51 6.47 5.78
N TYR A 201 40.76 5.45 4.96
CA TYR A 201 41.55 5.66 3.74
C TYR A 201 40.97 4.93 2.54
N THR A 202 39.74 5.29 2.14
CA THR A 202 39.32 5.19 0.73
C THR A 202 38.12 6.12 0.45
N ILE A 203 38.28 6.99 -0.58
CA ILE A 203 37.29 7.83 -1.27
C ILE A 203 36.91 9.18 -0.62
N PRO A 204 37.40 10.33 -1.15
CA PRO A 204 37.03 11.68 -0.71
C PRO A 204 35.55 12.03 -0.98
N ASP A 205 34.95 11.51 -2.06
CA ASP A 205 33.59 11.88 -2.49
C ASP A 205 32.47 11.26 -1.64
N PHE A 206 32.70 10.06 -1.10
CA PHE A 206 31.71 9.37 -0.27
C PHE A 206 31.58 10.03 1.11
N GLY A 207 32.69 10.44 1.71
CA GLY A 207 32.72 11.18 2.98
C GLY A 207 32.05 12.56 2.86
N TRP A 208 32.24 13.25 1.73
CA TRP A 208 31.64 14.56 1.48
C TRP A 208 30.11 14.52 1.38
N SER A 209 29.56 13.46 0.77
CA SER A 209 28.09 13.21 0.74
C SER A 209 27.51 12.97 2.13
N LEU A 210 28.23 12.27 3.01
CA LEU A 210 27.79 11.97 4.37
C LEU A 210 27.82 13.21 5.28
N ILE A 211 28.79 14.09 5.09
CA ILE A 211 28.90 15.34 5.86
C ILE A 211 27.76 16.30 5.48
N LYS A 212 27.42 16.43 4.20
CA LYS A 212 26.27 17.27 3.79
C LYS A 212 24.92 16.76 4.31
N SER A 213 24.75 15.44 4.46
CA SER A 213 23.50 14.89 5.02
C SER A 213 23.28 15.18 6.51
N ASN A 214 24.32 15.53 7.27
CA ASN A 214 24.20 15.91 8.68
C ASN A 214 23.94 17.41 8.90
N PHE A 215 23.94 18.24 7.85
CA PHE A 215 23.78 19.69 7.93
C PHE A 215 22.44 20.23 7.38
N LEU A 216 21.49 19.35 7.05
CA LEU A 216 20.12 19.73 6.72
C LEU A 216 19.18 19.39 7.88
N LYS A 217 18.36 20.38 8.27
CA LYS A 217 17.45 20.43 9.42
C LYS A 217 16.67 19.12 9.68
N ASP A 218 16.66 18.71 10.95
CA ASP A 218 15.82 17.73 11.68
C ASP A 218 14.99 16.68 10.89
N ASP A 219 15.38 15.41 11.11
CA ASP A 219 14.61 14.15 11.20
C ASP A 219 13.27 14.04 10.45
N GLN A 220 13.33 13.82 9.13
CA GLN A 220 12.29 13.09 8.41
C GLN A 220 12.66 11.61 8.37
N SER A 221 11.88 10.74 9.03
CA SER A 221 12.03 9.30 8.83
C SER A 221 11.71 8.95 7.37
N PRO A 222 12.47 8.06 6.70
CA PRO A 222 12.18 7.65 5.32
C PRO A 222 10.87 6.87 5.15
N ILE A 223 10.16 6.57 6.24
CA ILE A 223 8.82 5.97 6.22
C ILE A 223 7.79 7.11 6.12
N ARG A 224 6.82 7.01 5.20
CA ARG A 224 5.58 7.82 5.30
C ARG A 224 5.00 7.58 6.70
N MET A 225 5.05 8.61 7.54
CA MET A 225 4.51 8.50 8.88
C MET A 225 3.01 8.29 8.78
N PHE A 226 2.53 7.34 9.55
CA PHE A 226 1.15 6.82 9.67
C PHE A 226 0.03 7.85 9.86
N MET A 227 0.35 9.14 9.93
CA MET A 227 -0.41 10.14 10.67
C MET A 227 -1.01 11.23 9.78
N ASP A 228 -0.44 11.47 8.60
CA ASP A 228 -0.90 12.51 7.70
C ASP A 228 -1.24 11.88 6.34
N TYR A 229 -2.52 11.90 5.97
CA TYR A 229 -2.91 11.71 4.58
C TYR A 229 -2.58 13.00 3.81
N ALA A 230 -1.84 12.88 2.71
CA ALA A 230 -1.67 13.97 1.76
C ALA A 230 -2.59 13.75 0.57
N SER A 231 -3.32 14.78 0.15
CA SER A 231 -4.13 14.70 -1.07
C SER A 231 -3.25 14.48 -2.29
N VAL A 232 -3.77 13.84 -3.35
CA VAL A 232 -3.03 13.68 -4.63
C VAL A 232 -2.48 15.02 -5.13
N ASN A 233 -3.29 16.07 -5.09
CA ASN A 233 -2.88 17.43 -5.48
C ASN A 233 -1.71 17.96 -4.65
N GLU A 234 -1.59 17.55 -3.39
CA GLU A 234 -0.43 17.87 -2.55
C GLU A 234 0.77 16.97 -2.84
N MET A 235 0.55 15.68 -3.12
CA MET A 235 1.60 14.71 -3.48
C MET A 235 2.28 15.06 -4.82
N MET A 236 1.57 15.70 -5.75
CA MET A 236 2.11 16.06 -7.06
C MET A 236 2.91 17.38 -7.06
N LYS A 237 2.95 18.12 -5.94
CA LYS A 237 3.74 19.36 -5.84
C LYS A 237 5.25 19.05 -5.75
N PRO A 238 6.14 19.87 -6.38
CA PRO A 238 7.59 19.63 -6.38
C PRO A 238 8.22 19.50 -4.98
N ASP A 239 7.79 20.34 -4.03
CA ASP A 239 8.33 20.37 -2.66
C ASP A 239 7.42 19.64 -1.65
N SER A 240 6.60 18.70 -2.13
CA SER A 240 5.71 17.93 -1.27
C SER A 240 6.50 17.16 -0.21
N LYS A 241 6.01 17.18 1.03
CA LYS A 241 6.55 16.30 2.10
C LYS A 241 6.22 14.83 1.85
N MET A 242 5.21 14.56 1.02
CA MET A 242 4.68 13.24 0.74
C MET A 242 4.49 13.01 -0.77
N PRO A 243 5.54 13.17 -1.59
CA PRO A 243 5.41 13.20 -3.03
C PRO A 243 4.93 11.87 -3.59
N TRP A 244 4.24 11.88 -4.74
CA TRP A 244 3.72 10.67 -5.38
C TRP A 244 4.83 9.66 -5.70
N GLY A 245 4.54 8.36 -5.53
CA GLY A 245 5.40 7.28 -6.00
C GLY A 245 5.59 6.18 -4.97
N ASN A 246 6.63 5.37 -5.15
CA ASN A 246 6.87 4.19 -4.33
C ASN A 246 7.78 4.49 -3.13
N ARG A 247 7.19 4.86 -1.99
CA ARG A 247 7.91 5.22 -0.75
C ARG A 247 7.39 4.45 0.46
N PHE A 248 7.55 3.13 0.42
CA PHE A 248 7.27 2.26 1.56
C PHE A 248 8.56 1.74 2.19
N ALA A 249 8.45 1.27 3.42
CA ALA A 249 9.54 0.62 4.14
C ALA A 249 9.01 -0.58 4.91
N PHE A 250 9.82 -1.62 5.03
CA PHE A 250 9.50 -2.79 5.84
C PHE A 250 10.12 -2.68 7.22
N LEU A 251 9.33 -3.04 8.23
CA LEU A 251 9.79 -3.14 9.60
C LEU A 251 9.66 -4.59 10.08
N HIS A 252 10.79 -5.29 10.20
CA HIS A 252 10.80 -6.62 10.79
C HIS A 252 10.56 -6.53 12.30
N ILE A 253 9.39 -7.00 12.70
CA ILE A 253 8.99 -7.06 14.10
C ILE A 253 8.96 -8.55 14.47
N PRO A 254 9.78 -9.00 15.45
CA PRO A 254 9.67 -10.36 15.92
C PRO A 254 8.30 -10.55 16.58
N ILE A 255 7.60 -11.63 16.21
CA ILE A 255 6.40 -12.05 16.95
C ILE A 255 6.86 -12.45 18.35
N PRO A 256 6.37 -11.77 19.41
CA PRO A 256 6.82 -12.10 20.75
C PRO A 256 6.40 -13.53 21.09
N LYS A 257 7.35 -14.35 21.54
CA LYS A 257 7.06 -15.68 22.07
C LYS A 257 6.70 -15.52 23.54
N PHE A 258 5.40 -15.45 23.83
CA PHE A 258 4.91 -15.39 25.20
C PHE A 258 4.69 -16.80 25.73
N ARG A 259 5.13 -17.06 26.97
CA ARG A 259 4.64 -18.20 27.74
C ARG A 259 3.39 -17.74 28.51
N ASN A 260 2.41 -18.64 28.68
CA ASN A 260 1.11 -18.31 29.31
C ASN A 260 1.24 -17.74 30.74
N ASP A 261 2.39 -17.90 31.39
CA ASP A 261 2.71 -17.42 32.74
C ASP A 261 3.32 -16.00 32.77
N GLN A 262 3.73 -15.43 31.63
CA GLN A 262 4.48 -14.17 31.60
C GLN A 262 3.61 -12.92 31.73
N PHE A 263 2.32 -12.99 31.40
CA PHE A 263 1.43 -11.85 31.43
C PHE A 263 0.08 -12.24 32.03
N SER A 264 -0.23 -11.71 33.21
CA SER A 264 -1.54 -11.86 33.84
C SER A 264 -2.58 -10.91 33.22
N ASN A 265 -2.14 -9.75 32.68
CA ASN A 265 -3.00 -8.79 32.00
C ASN A 265 -2.75 -8.83 30.47
N PRO A 266 -3.77 -9.14 29.63
CA PRO A 266 -3.66 -9.10 28.17
C PRO A 266 -3.17 -7.76 27.60
N LEU A 267 -3.40 -6.64 28.28
CA LEU A 267 -2.93 -5.32 27.85
C LEU A 267 -1.40 -5.18 27.88
N ASP A 268 -0.71 -5.97 28.69
CA ASP A 268 0.75 -5.91 28.76
C ASP A 268 1.39 -6.46 27.49
N ILE A 269 0.75 -7.43 26.83
CA ILE A 269 1.13 -7.92 25.50
C ILE A 269 1.05 -6.77 24.48
N VAL A 270 -0.05 -6.02 24.50
CA VAL A 270 -0.27 -4.88 23.59
C VAL A 270 0.78 -3.78 23.85
N ARG A 271 1.00 -3.41 25.11
CA ARG A 271 2.02 -2.41 25.50
C ARG A 271 3.43 -2.85 25.12
N TYR A 272 3.74 -4.13 25.29
CA TYR A 272 5.03 -4.70 24.88
C TYR A 272 5.22 -4.59 23.37
N ALA A 273 4.23 -5.00 22.58
CA ALA A 273 4.25 -4.89 21.12
C ALA A 273 4.43 -3.42 20.68
N GLN A 274 3.67 -2.48 21.26
CA GLN A 274 3.81 -1.04 21.01
C GLN A 274 5.22 -0.53 21.33
N LYS A 275 5.82 -0.97 22.44
CA LYS A 275 7.19 -0.60 22.83
C LYS A 275 8.24 -1.12 21.85
N VAL A 276 8.11 -2.37 21.39
CA VAL A 276 9.00 -2.96 20.38
C VAL A 276 8.87 -2.22 19.06
N ILE A 277 7.65 -2.00 18.58
CA ILE A 277 7.37 -1.25 17.34
C ILE A 277 7.94 0.18 17.44
N GLY A 278 7.68 0.88 18.55
CA GLY A 278 8.17 2.24 18.77
C GLY A 278 9.70 2.34 18.79
N ARG A 279 10.39 1.35 19.37
CA ARG A 279 11.86 1.27 19.34
C ARG A 279 12.39 1.01 17.93
N LYS A 280 11.77 0.09 17.19
CA LYS A 280 12.18 -0.25 15.83
C LYS A 280 11.94 0.91 14.85
N ARG A 281 10.85 1.66 14.99
CA ARG A 281 10.60 2.89 14.19
C ARG A 281 11.66 3.97 14.37
N LYS A 282 12.17 4.13 15.61
CA LYS A 282 13.24 5.09 15.93
C LYS A 282 14.65 4.55 15.64
N SER A 283 14.76 3.31 15.19
CA SER A 283 16.05 2.69 14.90
C SER A 283 16.57 3.17 13.56
N LEU A 284 17.88 3.40 13.50
CA LEU A 284 18.60 3.65 12.25
C LEU A 284 18.45 2.51 11.24
N SER A 285 18.04 1.31 11.67
CA SER A 285 17.81 0.14 10.80
C SER A 285 16.82 0.41 9.65
N VAL A 286 15.79 1.23 9.86
CA VAL A 286 14.85 1.59 8.79
C VAL A 286 15.56 2.37 7.69
N TYR A 287 16.38 3.35 8.08
CA TYR A 287 17.16 4.16 7.16
C TYR A 287 18.24 3.31 6.46
N LEU A 288 18.93 2.45 7.21
CA LEU A 288 19.97 1.58 6.67
C LEU A 288 19.41 0.53 5.71
N ASN A 289 18.22 -0.02 5.95
CA ASN A 289 17.58 -0.97 5.04
C ASN A 289 17.23 -0.31 3.70
N GLY A 290 16.69 0.92 3.73
CA GLY A 290 16.44 1.70 2.51
C GLY A 290 17.73 1.94 1.72
N ARG A 291 18.81 2.34 2.42
CA ARG A 291 20.13 2.54 1.80
C ARG A 291 20.76 1.25 1.28
N LEU A 292 20.60 0.13 1.99
CA LEU A 292 21.09 -1.18 1.54
C LEU A 292 20.40 -1.57 0.23
N LEU A 293 19.09 -1.39 0.14
CA LEU A 293 18.34 -1.66 -1.08
C LEU A 293 18.82 -0.78 -2.25
N GLU A 294 19.05 0.52 -1.99
CA GLU A 294 19.64 1.43 -2.99
C GLU A 294 21.05 1.00 -3.44
N MET A 295 21.90 0.53 -2.51
CA MET A 295 23.24 0.05 -2.82
C MET A 295 23.20 -1.24 -3.64
N VAL A 296 22.41 -2.23 -3.23
CA VAL A 296 22.24 -3.50 -3.97
C VAL A 296 21.75 -3.20 -5.38
N LYS A 297 20.76 -2.32 -5.52
CA LYS A 297 20.29 -1.85 -6.82
C LYS A 297 21.42 -1.22 -7.65
N LYS A 298 22.22 -0.31 -7.08
CA LYS A 298 23.29 0.39 -7.79
C LYS A 298 24.41 -0.55 -8.27
N PHE A 299 24.76 -1.57 -7.47
CA PHE A 299 25.93 -2.42 -7.75
C PHE A 299 25.59 -3.78 -8.35
N LYS A 300 24.40 -4.33 -8.10
CA LYS A 300 23.97 -5.67 -8.52
C LYS A 300 22.73 -5.67 -9.43
N GLY A 301 22.15 -4.50 -9.71
CA GLY A 301 20.97 -4.36 -10.57
C GLY A 301 19.65 -4.63 -9.86
N TYR A 302 18.56 -4.52 -10.62
CA TYR A 302 17.19 -4.57 -10.11
C TYR A 302 16.74 -5.97 -9.70
N GLU A 303 17.22 -7.01 -10.37
CA GLU A 303 16.85 -8.40 -10.06
C GLU A 303 17.36 -8.83 -8.68
N ALA A 304 18.62 -8.51 -8.36
CA ALA A 304 19.20 -8.79 -7.04
C ALA A 304 18.48 -8.03 -5.91
N ALA A 305 18.01 -6.81 -6.19
CA ALA A 305 17.19 -6.05 -5.24
C ALA A 305 15.80 -6.69 -5.06
N ALA A 306 15.18 -7.16 -6.14
CA ALA A 306 13.91 -7.90 -6.10
C ALA A 306 14.05 -9.21 -5.31
N GLU A 307 15.13 -9.97 -5.53
CA GLU A 307 15.41 -11.22 -4.84
C GLU A 307 15.65 -11.00 -3.34
N LEU A 308 16.42 -9.97 -2.96
CA LEU A 308 16.59 -9.60 -1.55
C LEU A 308 15.23 -9.31 -0.89
N MET A 309 14.36 -8.59 -1.59
CA MET A 309 13.02 -8.28 -1.10
C MET A 309 12.13 -9.52 -1.00
N TYR A 310 12.11 -10.34 -2.04
CA TYR A 310 11.37 -11.60 -2.08
C TYR A 310 11.79 -12.49 -0.91
N ASN A 311 13.09 -12.69 -0.71
CA ASN A 311 13.63 -13.47 0.40
C ASN A 311 13.28 -12.86 1.77
N THR A 312 13.30 -11.53 1.87
CA THR A 312 12.94 -10.82 3.10
C THR A 312 11.48 -11.07 3.49
N VAL A 313 10.57 -11.02 2.51
CA VAL A 313 9.13 -11.23 2.74
C VAL A 313 8.82 -12.72 2.94
N THR A 314 9.42 -13.62 2.15
CA THR A 314 9.25 -15.08 2.25
C THR A 314 9.68 -15.61 3.62
N ASN A 315 10.69 -15.01 4.25
CA ASN A 315 11.15 -15.39 5.59
C ASN A 315 10.29 -14.78 6.72
N ALA A 316 9.29 -13.95 6.42
CA ALA A 316 8.36 -13.44 7.42
C ALA A 316 7.15 -14.37 7.56
N SER A 317 6.71 -14.60 8.80
CA SER A 317 5.51 -15.42 9.06
C SER A 317 4.20 -14.74 8.62
N MET A 318 4.18 -13.41 8.60
CA MET A 318 3.03 -12.62 8.16
C MET A 318 3.46 -11.20 7.75
N VAL A 319 2.67 -10.58 6.89
CA VAL A 319 2.78 -9.15 6.55
C VAL A 319 1.56 -8.41 7.10
N ILE A 320 1.78 -7.29 7.80
CA ILE A 320 0.70 -6.42 8.27
C ILE A 320 0.81 -5.06 7.58
N SER A 321 -0.23 -4.67 6.86
CA SER A 321 -0.40 -3.37 6.21
C SER A 321 -1.58 -2.65 6.84
N ASN A 322 -1.44 -1.34 7.08
CA ASN A 322 -2.49 -0.55 7.72
C ASN A 322 -2.56 0.85 7.13
N MET A 323 -3.77 1.33 6.88
CA MET A 323 -4.06 2.64 6.31
C MET A 323 -5.24 3.31 7.03
N ILE A 324 -5.14 4.63 7.22
CA ILE A 324 -6.25 5.43 7.73
C ILE A 324 -7.08 5.89 6.52
N GLY A 325 -8.37 5.60 6.53
CA GLY A 325 -9.33 6.10 5.54
C GLY A 325 -10.23 7.22 6.07
N PRO A 326 -11.13 7.74 5.21
CA PRO A 326 -11.97 8.89 5.53
C PRO A 326 -12.98 8.65 6.66
N VAL A 327 -13.39 9.74 7.32
CA VAL A 327 -14.40 9.69 8.39
C VAL A 327 -15.83 9.82 7.88
N GLU A 328 -16.03 10.43 6.72
CA GLU A 328 -17.35 10.60 6.10
C GLU A 328 -17.69 9.47 5.14
N GLN A 329 -18.99 9.27 4.90
CA GLN A 329 -19.45 8.40 3.83
C GLN A 329 -19.06 8.98 2.47
N MET A 330 -18.43 8.15 1.65
CA MET A 330 -18.07 8.42 0.27
C MET A 330 -19.14 7.94 -0.69
N ALA A 331 -19.13 8.46 -1.91
CA ALA A 331 -19.90 7.96 -3.03
C ALA A 331 -19.04 7.95 -4.31
N LEU A 332 -19.25 6.93 -5.15
CA LEU A 332 -18.71 6.87 -6.50
C LEU A 332 -19.87 7.04 -7.48
N ALA A 333 -19.88 8.10 -8.28
CA ALA A 333 -20.94 8.37 -9.25
C ALA A 333 -22.36 8.24 -8.65
N SER A 334 -22.60 8.93 -7.54
CA SER A 334 -23.87 8.89 -6.80
C SER A 334 -24.25 7.54 -6.16
N HIS A 335 -23.35 6.55 -6.16
CA HIS A 335 -23.52 5.29 -5.44
C HIS A 335 -22.80 5.36 -4.09
N PRO A 336 -23.52 5.39 -2.95
CA PRO A 336 -22.88 5.47 -1.64
C PRO A 336 -22.06 4.22 -1.34
N VAL A 337 -20.85 4.45 -0.82
CA VAL A 337 -19.92 3.42 -0.36
C VAL A 337 -20.15 3.23 1.13
N LYS A 338 -20.53 2.03 1.56
CA LYS A 338 -20.75 1.72 2.99
C LYS A 338 -19.63 0.92 3.65
N GLY A 339 -18.72 0.38 2.84
CA GLY A 339 -17.55 -0.35 3.30
C GLY A 339 -16.36 -0.15 2.37
N LEU A 340 -15.17 -0.20 2.95
CA LEU A 340 -13.89 -0.10 2.25
C LEU A 340 -12.94 -1.11 2.88
N TYR A 341 -12.27 -1.90 2.05
CA TYR A 341 -11.17 -2.76 2.47
C TYR A 341 -10.15 -2.93 1.34
N PHE A 342 -8.98 -3.44 1.68
CA PHE A 342 -7.97 -3.77 0.66
C PHE A 342 -7.21 -5.02 1.05
N SER A 343 -6.55 -5.64 0.08
CA SER A 343 -5.62 -6.75 0.26
C SER A 343 -4.45 -6.67 -0.71
N LEU A 344 -3.37 -7.37 -0.40
CA LEU A 344 -2.20 -7.52 -1.25
C LEU A 344 -2.28 -8.87 -1.99
N GLY A 345 -1.95 -8.84 -3.28
CA GLY A 345 -1.85 -10.02 -4.14
C GLY A 345 -0.46 -10.16 -4.73
N GLY A 346 -0.08 -11.39 -5.09
CA GLY A 346 1.21 -11.73 -5.69
C GLY A 346 2.42 -11.62 -4.76
N THR A 347 2.17 -11.58 -3.45
CA THR A 347 3.21 -11.54 -2.42
C THR A 347 3.55 -12.96 -1.93
N PRO A 348 4.80 -13.24 -1.51
CA PRO A 348 5.25 -14.62 -1.25
C PRO A 348 4.92 -15.18 0.15
N GLU A 349 4.39 -14.36 1.07
CA GLU A 349 4.02 -14.79 2.41
C GLU A 349 2.75 -15.66 2.45
N ASP A 350 2.65 -16.50 3.49
CA ASP A 350 1.49 -17.36 3.70
C ASP A 350 0.27 -16.62 4.30
N LEU A 351 0.50 -15.48 4.96
CA LEU A 351 -0.53 -14.66 5.60
C LEU A 351 -0.25 -13.16 5.43
N ASN A 352 -1.16 -12.48 4.75
CA ASN A 352 -1.24 -11.03 4.71
C ASN A 352 -2.44 -10.53 5.53
N ILE A 353 -2.22 -9.47 6.29
CA ILE A 353 -3.23 -8.78 7.09
C ILE A 353 -3.26 -7.33 6.64
N SER A 354 -4.40 -6.90 6.13
CA SER A 354 -4.61 -5.54 5.63
C SER A 354 -5.70 -4.86 6.45
N ILE A 355 -5.39 -3.69 6.98
CA ILE A 355 -6.24 -2.96 7.91
C ILE A 355 -6.56 -1.60 7.33
N VAL A 356 -7.83 -1.22 7.27
CA VAL A 356 -8.24 0.13 6.92
C VAL A 356 -9.37 0.63 7.81
N SER A 357 -9.31 1.90 8.21
CA SER A 357 -10.43 2.56 8.88
C SER A 357 -11.30 3.31 7.88
N TYR A 358 -12.62 3.21 8.00
CA TYR A 358 -13.56 3.98 7.18
C TYR A 358 -14.85 4.21 7.96
N MET A 359 -15.36 5.45 8.00
CA MET A 359 -16.55 5.83 8.76
C MET A 359 -16.52 5.36 10.23
N GLY A 360 -15.35 5.48 10.87
CA GLY A 360 -15.15 5.04 12.26
C GLY A 360 -15.17 3.52 12.48
N LYS A 361 -15.31 2.71 11.41
CA LYS A 361 -15.24 1.24 11.45
C LYS A 361 -13.87 0.78 10.97
N LEU A 362 -13.36 -0.29 11.56
CA LEU A 362 -12.11 -0.93 11.16
C LEU A 362 -12.41 -2.17 10.33
N SER A 363 -11.92 -2.20 9.10
CA SER A 363 -11.93 -3.38 8.25
C SER A 363 -10.59 -4.10 8.38
N VAL A 364 -10.63 -5.38 8.77
CA VAL A 364 -9.45 -6.25 8.83
C VAL A 364 -9.64 -7.36 7.80
N THR A 365 -8.76 -7.40 6.81
CA THR A 365 -8.79 -8.36 5.71
C THR A 365 -7.62 -9.32 5.85
N PHE A 366 -7.88 -10.61 5.65
CA PHE A 366 -6.88 -11.67 5.70
C PHE A 366 -6.75 -12.28 4.31
N GLY A 367 -5.57 -12.21 3.73
CA GLY A 367 -5.20 -13.01 2.56
C GLY A 367 -4.33 -14.16 3.01
N THR A 368 -4.71 -15.39 2.69
CA THR A 368 -3.95 -16.59 3.06
C THR A 368 -3.63 -17.42 1.85
N LYS A 369 -2.48 -18.07 1.85
CA LYS A 369 -2.18 -19.10 0.87
C LYS A 369 -3.10 -20.31 1.08
N GLU A 370 -3.71 -20.78 0.00
CA GLU A 370 -4.65 -21.90 0.04
C GLU A 370 -4.02 -23.14 0.67
N GLY A 371 -4.72 -23.76 1.64
CA GLY A 371 -4.27 -24.96 2.34
C GLY A 371 -3.24 -24.75 3.47
N HIS A 372 -2.74 -23.53 3.68
CA HIS A 372 -1.73 -23.26 4.73
C HIS A 372 -2.33 -22.90 6.09
N ILE A 373 -3.52 -22.30 6.11
CA ILE A 373 -4.19 -21.81 7.33
C ILE A 373 -5.66 -22.26 7.34
N ASP A 374 -6.10 -22.83 8.46
CA ASP A 374 -7.52 -23.05 8.74
C ASP A 374 -8.19 -21.70 9.02
N LEU A 375 -8.89 -21.17 8.02
CA LEU A 375 -9.52 -19.86 8.07
C LEU A 375 -10.56 -19.72 9.18
N GLN A 376 -11.35 -20.76 9.44
CA GLN A 376 -12.41 -20.71 10.47
C GLN A 376 -11.80 -20.66 11.86
N LYS A 377 -10.81 -21.54 12.11
CA LYS A 377 -10.08 -21.55 13.38
C LYS A 377 -9.31 -20.26 13.57
N PHE A 378 -8.62 -19.77 12.54
CA PHE A 378 -7.85 -18.54 12.59
C PHE A 378 -8.75 -17.34 12.90
N LYS A 379 -9.88 -17.19 12.20
CA LYS A 379 -10.87 -16.14 12.46
C LYS A 379 -11.37 -16.19 13.91
N SER A 380 -11.74 -17.37 14.40
CA SER A 380 -12.21 -17.55 15.78
C SER A 380 -11.14 -17.15 16.80
N CYS A 381 -9.86 -17.50 16.58
CA CYS A 381 -8.76 -17.10 17.45
C CYS A 381 -8.58 -15.57 17.48
N ILE A 382 -8.70 -14.89 16.34
CA ILE A 382 -8.59 -13.42 16.27
C ILE A 382 -9.76 -12.76 17.01
N GLU A 383 -10.98 -13.23 16.81
CA GLU A 383 -12.18 -12.71 17.50
C GLU A 383 -12.07 -12.88 19.03
N GLN A 384 -11.66 -14.07 19.49
CA GLN A 384 -11.45 -14.33 20.92
C GLN A 384 -10.33 -13.46 21.51
N ALA A 385 -9.22 -13.28 20.79
CA ALA A 385 -8.12 -12.43 21.23
C ALA A 385 -8.56 -10.96 21.33
N PHE A 386 -9.32 -10.48 20.34
CA PHE A 386 -9.91 -9.14 20.37
C PHE A 386 -10.82 -8.95 21.59
N ASP A 387 -11.77 -9.86 21.80
CA ASP A 387 -12.72 -9.78 22.93
C ASP A 387 -11.99 -9.79 24.29
N THR A 388 -10.95 -10.61 24.41
CA THR A 388 -10.13 -10.70 25.63
C THR A 388 -9.44 -9.36 25.92
N ILE A 389 -8.79 -8.78 24.91
CA ILE A 389 -8.09 -7.49 25.03
C ILE A 389 -9.10 -6.36 25.28
N PHE A 390 -10.24 -6.37 24.58
CA PHE A 390 -11.28 -5.37 24.70
C PHE A 390 -11.91 -5.33 26.10
N LYS A 391 -12.27 -6.49 26.65
CA LYS A 391 -12.78 -6.60 28.04
C LYS A 391 -11.75 -6.14 29.06
N ALA A 392 -10.47 -6.51 28.88
CA ALA A 392 -9.41 -6.04 29.75
C ALA A 392 -9.26 -4.50 29.71
N ALA A 393 -9.39 -3.89 28.52
CA ALA A 393 -9.34 -2.45 28.33
C ALA A 393 -10.51 -1.70 28.97
N GLN A 394 -11.74 -2.26 28.92
CA GLN A 394 -12.91 -1.66 29.56
C GLN A 394 -12.83 -1.66 31.09
N ASN A 395 -12.11 -2.62 31.66
CA ASN A 395 -11.97 -2.80 33.11
C ASN A 395 -10.70 -2.12 33.69
N SER A 396 -9.93 -1.39 32.88
CA SER A 396 -8.62 -0.80 33.26
C SER A 396 -8.67 0.68 33.61
#